data_AF-A0A5M5ZUL0-F1
#
_entry.id   AF-A0A5M5ZUL0-F1
#
_cell.length_a   1.000
_cell.length_b   1.000
_cell.length_c   1.000
_cell.angle_alpha   90.00
_cell.angle_beta   90.00
_cell.angle_gamma   90.00
#
_symmetry.space_group_name_H-M   'P 1'
#
loop_
_entity.id
_entity.type
_entity.pdbx_description
1 polymer ?
#
loop_
_entity_poly.entity_id
_entity_poly.type
_entity_poly.pdbx_seq_one_letter_code
_entity_poly.pdbx_strand_id
1 'polypeptide(L)'
;MINPNTNELRNYTDEAFLYGWCDTCGFGSILTDTDEVKSEIKKYFRQFMELHVEELDYAVCDIVWKYSNKIETVKIRLSTDCYPNGDYDVFFYCNSLSELLSLCEYGKADFLVTEIHSFENFLNNNKLKFKPI
;
A
#
# COMPACT_ATOMS: atom_id res chain seq x y z
N MET A 1 15.07 1.43 11.12
CA MET A 1 16.12 0.60 11.73
C MET A 1 15.51 -0.53 12.55
N ILE A 2 15.34 -1.71 11.95
CA ILE A 2 14.95 -2.96 12.62
C ILE A 2 16.18 -3.87 12.76
N ASN A 3 16.34 -4.56 13.88
CA ASN A 3 17.34 -5.63 13.99
C ASN A 3 16.80 -6.90 13.29
N PRO A 4 17.42 -7.40 12.21
CA PRO A 4 16.92 -8.52 11.43
C PRO A 4 17.05 -9.88 12.14
N ASN A 5 17.81 -9.96 13.24
CA ASN A 5 17.94 -11.19 14.03
C ASN A 5 16.90 -11.26 15.15
N THR A 6 16.44 -10.11 15.66
CA THR A 6 15.51 -10.05 16.81
C THR A 6 14.14 -9.49 16.45
N ASN A 7 13.97 -8.94 15.25
CA ASN A 7 12.78 -8.21 14.78
C ASN A 7 12.41 -6.98 15.63
N GLU A 8 13.34 -6.45 16.44
CA GLU A 8 13.12 -5.25 17.24
C GLU A 8 13.34 -3.96 16.43
N LEU A 9 12.38 -3.04 16.47
CA LEU A 9 12.47 -1.72 15.86
C LEU A 9 13.21 -0.73 16.80
N ARG A 10 14.29 -0.11 16.31
CA ARG A 10 15.12 0.85 17.08
C ARG A 10 14.88 2.32 16.73
N ASN A 11 14.81 2.70 15.46
CA ASN A 11 14.42 4.06 15.03
C ASN A 11 13.91 4.07 13.59
N TYR A 12 13.40 5.20 13.11
CA TYR A 12 13.19 5.45 11.68
C TYR A 12 14.31 6.34 11.15
N THR A 13 14.90 5.98 10.02
CA THR A 13 15.81 6.84 9.24
C THR A 13 15.03 7.31 8.02
N ASP A 14 15.12 8.60 7.72
CA ASP A 14 14.02 9.45 7.23
C ASP A 14 13.34 9.10 5.90
N GLU A 15 13.72 8.03 5.20
CA GLU A 15 13.13 7.68 3.89
C GLU A 15 12.95 6.17 3.63
N ALA A 16 13.45 5.28 4.49
CA ALA A 16 13.29 3.83 4.34
C ALA A 16 12.57 3.27 5.56
N PHE A 17 11.27 2.98 5.40
CA PHE A 17 10.43 2.51 6.50
C PHE A 17 10.99 1.26 7.18
N LEU A 18 11.69 0.44 6.41
CA LEU A 18 12.37 -0.72 6.91
C LEU A 18 13.83 -0.65 6.50
N TYR A 19 14.62 0.28 7.04
CA TYR A 19 16.06 0.02 7.10
C TYR A 19 16.28 -1.05 8.17
N GLY A 20 16.78 -2.23 7.83
CA GLY A 20 17.18 -3.26 8.78
C GLY A 20 18.68 -3.14 9.04
N TRP A 21 19.10 -2.95 10.29
CA TRP A 21 20.52 -2.94 10.65
C TRP A 21 20.88 -4.25 11.34
N CYS A 22 21.77 -5.03 10.71
CA CYS A 22 22.27 -6.26 11.32
C CYS A 22 23.48 -5.96 12.21
N ASP A 23 23.31 -5.98 13.53
CA ASP A 23 24.40 -5.78 14.50
C ASP A 23 25.53 -6.82 14.33
N THR A 24 25.21 -8.03 13.87
CA THR A 24 26.20 -9.11 13.63
C THR A 24 27.02 -8.89 12.37
N CYS A 25 26.37 -8.44 11.28
CA CYS A 25 27.03 -8.25 9.99
C CYS A 25 27.61 -6.84 9.81
N GLY A 26 27.20 -5.87 10.64
CA GLY A 26 27.63 -4.48 10.56
C GLY A 26 27.18 -3.74 9.29
N PHE A 27 26.10 -4.20 8.66
CA PHE A 27 25.52 -3.60 7.46
C PHE A 27 24.03 -3.38 7.64
N GLY A 28 23.51 -2.32 7.02
CA GLY A 28 22.08 -2.07 6.97
C GLY A 28 21.51 -2.18 5.57
N SER A 29 20.35 -2.82 5.46
CA SER A 29 19.63 -3.06 4.21
C SER A 29 18.30 -2.34 4.21
N ILE A 30 17.85 -1.88 3.05
CA ILE A 30 16.45 -1.54 2.84
C ILE A 30 15.67 -2.87 2.82
N LEU A 31 14.58 -2.98 3.58
CA LEU A 31 13.68 -4.13 3.65
C LEU A 31 12.32 -3.81 2.98
N THR A 32 12.07 -2.56 2.57
CA THR A 32 10.95 -2.23 1.68
C THR A 32 11.39 -1.17 0.69
N ASP A 33 11.48 -1.57 -0.57
CA ASP A 33 11.72 -0.69 -1.69
C ASP A 33 10.39 -0.03 -2.09
N THR A 34 10.22 1.25 -1.72
CA THR A 34 8.98 1.96 -2.01
C THR A 34 8.78 2.21 -3.51
N ASP A 35 9.86 2.27 -4.29
CA ASP A 35 9.78 2.44 -5.74
C ASP A 35 9.33 1.14 -6.41
N GLU A 36 9.73 -0.02 -5.88
CA GLU A 36 9.22 -1.33 -6.31
C GLU A 36 7.72 -1.45 -6.05
N VAL A 37 7.26 -1.15 -4.83
CA VAL A 37 5.82 -1.18 -4.47
C VAL A 37 5.02 -0.25 -5.37
N LYS A 38 5.48 0.99 -5.56
CA LYS A 38 4.83 1.96 -6.47
C LYS A 38 4.80 1.46 -7.92
N SER A 39 5.86 0.80 -8.38
CA SER A 39 5.95 0.28 -9.75
C SER A 39 4.97 -0.87 -9.98
N GLU A 40 4.83 -1.78 -9.01
CA GLU A 40 3.85 -2.86 -9.09
C GLU A 40 2.41 -2.33 -9.03
N ILE A 41 2.10 -1.37 -8.15
CA ILE A 41 0.79 -0.69 -8.12
C ILE A 41 0.45 -0.09 -9.49
N LYS A 42 1.40 0.65 -10.11
CA LYS A 42 1.20 1.26 -11.44
C LYS A 42 0.96 0.20 -12.53
N LYS A 43 1.72 -0.89 -12.50
CA LYS A 43 1.60 -2.01 -13.45
C LYS A 43 0.24 -2.68 -13.33
N TYR A 44 -0.21 -2.98 -12.13
CA TYR A 44 -1.52 -3.57 -11.88
C TYR A 44 -2.68 -2.63 -12.22
N PHE A 45 -2.51 -1.34 -11.96
CA PHE A 45 -3.49 -0.33 -12.35
C PHE A 45 -3.64 -0.31 -13.88
N ARG A 46 -2.52 -0.32 -14.61
CA ARG A 46 -2.51 -0.40 -16.07
C ARG A 46 -3.20 -1.67 -16.58
N GLN A 47 -2.89 -2.83 -15.99
CA GLN A 47 -3.56 -4.09 -16.37
C GLN A 47 -5.06 -4.03 -16.14
N PHE A 48 -5.51 -3.43 -15.04
CA PHE A 48 -6.93 -3.25 -14.76
C PHE A 48 -7.59 -2.35 -15.82
N MET A 49 -6.99 -1.21 -16.15
CA MET A 49 -7.49 -0.29 -17.18
C MET A 49 -7.47 -0.88 -18.60
N GLU A 50 -6.54 -1.78 -18.91
CA GLU A 50 -6.50 -2.49 -20.20
C GLU A 50 -7.61 -3.55 -20.31
N LEU A 51 -8.02 -4.15 -19.19
CA LEU A 51 -9.06 -5.19 -19.13
C LEU A 51 -10.47 -4.60 -18.95
N HIS A 52 -10.58 -3.46 -18.28
CA HIS A 52 -11.84 -2.82 -17.93
C HIS A 52 -11.79 -1.37 -18.40
N VAL A 53 -12.68 -1.00 -19.33
CA VAL A 53 -12.83 0.38 -19.86
C VAL A 53 -13.54 1.30 -18.84
N GLU A 54 -13.73 0.83 -17.61
CA GLU A 54 -14.55 1.47 -16.59
C GLU A 54 -13.71 2.10 -15.48
N GLU A 55 -14.33 3.02 -14.74
CA GLU A 55 -13.69 3.74 -13.66
C GLU A 55 -13.31 2.83 -12.49
N LEU A 56 -12.16 3.10 -11.89
CA LEU A 56 -11.69 2.38 -10.73
C LEU A 56 -12.22 3.03 -9.44
N ASP A 57 -12.92 2.27 -8.61
CA ASP A 57 -13.50 2.81 -7.38
C ASP A 57 -12.63 2.55 -6.15
N TYR A 58 -12.02 1.35 -6.06
CA TYR A 58 -11.32 0.91 -4.85
C TYR A 58 -10.02 0.16 -5.14
N ALA A 59 -9.10 0.23 -4.19
CA ALA A 59 -7.93 -0.62 -4.05
C ALA A 59 -7.98 -1.38 -2.73
N VAL A 60 -7.73 -2.68 -2.77
CA VAL A 60 -7.50 -3.50 -1.57
C VAL A 60 -6.00 -3.69 -1.43
N CYS A 61 -5.46 -3.32 -0.29
CA CYS A 61 -4.02 -3.25 -0.05
C CYS A 61 -3.67 -3.60 1.40
N ASP A 62 -2.44 -4.03 1.62
CA ASP A 62 -1.91 -4.16 2.97
C ASP A 62 -1.24 -2.85 3.37
N ILE A 63 -1.58 -2.43 4.59
CA ILE A 63 -0.92 -1.32 5.25
C ILE A 63 -0.10 -1.80 6.43
N VAL A 64 0.97 -1.07 6.73
CA VAL A 64 1.74 -1.22 7.95
C VAL A 64 1.60 0.04 8.80
N TRP A 65 1.12 -0.13 10.02
CA TRP A 65 1.05 0.96 11.00
C TRP A 65 2.43 1.36 11.47
N LYS A 66 2.70 2.66 11.51
CA LYS A 66 3.98 3.20 11.97
C LYS A 66 4.32 2.71 13.37
N TYR A 67 3.49 3.02 14.36
CA TYR A 67 3.85 2.81 15.76
C TYR A 67 3.87 1.34 16.21
N SER A 68 3.07 0.48 15.58
CA SER A 68 2.88 -0.91 16.03
C SER A 68 3.49 -1.95 15.11
N ASN A 69 3.92 -1.57 13.89
CA ASN A 69 4.30 -2.49 12.82
C ASN A 69 3.22 -3.54 12.49
N LYS A 70 1.97 -3.31 12.90
CA LYS A 70 0.87 -4.21 12.59
C LYS A 70 0.52 -4.09 11.11
N ILE A 71 0.35 -5.23 10.47
CA ILE A 71 -0.12 -5.33 9.09
C ILE A 71 -1.63 -5.52 9.08
N GLU A 72 -2.34 -4.75 8.26
CA GLU A 72 -3.77 -4.87 8.06
C GLU A 72 -4.13 -4.75 6.59
N THR A 73 -4.99 -5.64 6.10
CA THR A 73 -5.59 -5.53 4.77
C THR A 73 -6.76 -4.57 4.84
N VAL A 74 -6.74 -3.52 4.03
CA VAL A 74 -7.72 -2.44 4.04
C VAL A 74 -8.22 -2.11 2.65
N LYS A 75 -9.42 -1.53 2.57
CA LYS A 75 -10.00 -1.01 1.35
C LYS A 75 -9.82 0.52 1.29
N ILE A 76 -9.11 0.99 0.27
CA ILE A 76 -8.88 2.42 0.01
C ILE A 76 -9.70 2.82 -1.20
N ARG A 77 -10.48 3.88 -1.08
CA ARG A 77 -11.26 4.44 -2.18
C ARG A 77 -10.40 5.33 -3.07
N LEU A 78 -10.64 5.32 -4.38
CA LEU A 78 -9.89 6.07 -5.39
C LEU A 78 -10.74 7.00 -6.26
N SER A 79 -12.06 6.76 -6.33
CA SER A 79 -13.00 7.60 -7.10
C SER A 79 -13.76 8.58 -6.20
N THR A 80 -13.90 9.83 -6.63
CA THR A 80 -14.72 10.84 -5.95
C THR A 80 -16.22 10.62 -6.14
N ASP A 81 -16.62 9.89 -7.19
CA ASP A 81 -17.99 9.92 -7.72
C ASP A 81 -18.84 8.72 -7.27
N CYS A 82 -18.24 7.76 -6.57
CA CYS A 82 -18.99 6.63 -6.00
C CYS A 82 -19.97 7.13 -4.92
N TYR A 83 -21.27 6.96 -5.16
CA TYR A 83 -22.33 7.41 -4.25
C TYR A 83 -22.11 6.92 -2.80
N PRO A 84 -22.36 7.75 -1.78
CA PRO A 84 -22.07 7.44 -0.37
C PRO A 84 -23.03 6.41 0.26
N ASN A 85 -23.94 5.82 -0.51
CA ASN A 85 -24.95 4.93 0.04
C ASN A 85 -24.41 3.50 0.14
N GLY A 86 -23.43 3.28 1.03
CA GLY A 86 -23.36 1.98 1.71
C GLY A 86 -22.00 1.30 1.90
N ASP A 87 -20.86 1.89 1.52
CA ASP A 87 -19.57 1.20 1.77
C ASP A 87 -18.97 1.60 3.12
N TYR A 88 -19.52 1.03 4.20
CA TYR A 88 -19.03 1.17 5.58
C TYR A 88 -17.63 0.57 5.80
N ASP A 89 -17.07 -0.10 4.79
CA ASP A 89 -15.81 -0.85 4.86
C ASP A 89 -14.61 -0.09 4.24
N VAL A 90 -14.81 1.19 3.87
CA VAL A 90 -13.70 2.03 3.39
C VAL A 90 -12.87 2.50 4.58
N PHE A 91 -11.59 2.17 4.55
CA PHE A 91 -10.63 2.56 5.57
C PHE A 91 -10.06 3.96 5.33
N PHE A 92 -9.75 4.28 4.08
CA PHE A 92 -9.13 5.55 3.70
C PHE A 92 -9.62 6.04 2.34
N TYR A 93 -9.63 7.35 2.16
CA TYR A 93 -10.11 8.00 0.94
C TYR A 93 -8.95 8.65 0.21
N CYS A 94 -8.70 8.19 -1.01
CA CYS A 94 -7.86 8.84 -1.99
C CYS A 94 -8.74 9.32 -3.16
N ASN A 95 -8.33 10.41 -3.80
CA ASN A 95 -9.01 10.95 -4.99
C ASN A 95 -8.29 10.60 -6.29
N SER A 96 -7.17 9.87 -6.22
CA SER A 96 -6.41 9.46 -7.39
C SER A 96 -5.41 8.35 -7.08
N LEU A 97 -4.92 7.70 -8.14
CA LEU A 97 -3.76 6.81 -8.07
C LEU A 97 -2.52 7.51 -7.50
N SER A 98 -2.33 8.80 -7.80
CA SER A 98 -1.18 9.55 -7.28
C SER A 98 -1.23 9.70 -5.76
N GLU A 99 -2.42 9.91 -5.19
CA GLU A 99 -2.60 9.95 -3.74
C GLU A 99 -2.32 8.57 -3.12
N LEU A 100 -2.80 7.49 -3.73
CA LEU A 100 -2.49 6.12 -3.27
C LEU A 100 -0.98 5.84 -3.28
N LEU A 101 -0.28 6.22 -4.35
CA LEU A 101 1.18 6.05 -4.44
C LEU A 101 1.92 6.87 -3.39
N SER A 102 1.38 8.03 -3.00
CA SER A 102 1.96 8.84 -1.92
C SER A 102 1.83 8.16 -0.55
N LEU A 103 0.83 7.28 -0.35
CA LEU A 103 0.70 6.49 0.88
C LEU A 103 1.77 5.39 0.99
N CYS A 104 2.54 5.11 -0.07
CA CYS A 104 3.72 4.25 0.02
C CYS A 104 4.92 4.99 0.63
N GLU A 105 4.84 6.32 0.78
CA GLU A 105 5.92 7.17 1.26
C GLU A 105 5.71 7.60 2.71
N TYR A 106 6.83 7.78 3.42
CA TYR A 106 6.79 8.26 4.79
C TYR A 106 6.27 9.71 4.86
N GLY A 107 5.53 10.01 5.93
CA GLY A 107 5.04 11.35 6.24
C GLY A 107 3.65 11.72 5.70
N LYS A 108 2.99 10.87 4.90
CA LYS A 108 1.63 11.16 4.38
C LYS A 108 0.48 10.75 5.29
N ALA A 109 0.58 9.59 5.93
CA ALA A 109 -0.43 9.07 6.87
C ALA A 109 0.25 8.38 8.06
N ASP A 110 -0.50 7.93 9.07
CA ASP A 110 0.03 7.15 10.21
C ASP A 110 0.31 5.67 9.88
N PHE A 111 0.17 5.30 8.61
CA PHE A 111 0.43 3.99 8.04
C PHE A 111 1.12 4.16 6.68
N LEU A 112 1.61 3.05 6.12
CA LEU A 112 2.10 2.98 4.75
C LEU A 112 1.43 1.86 3.99
N VAL A 113 1.17 2.07 2.70
CA VAL A 113 0.79 0.99 1.78
C VAL A 113 2.05 0.24 1.37
N THR A 114 2.05 -1.08 1.57
CA THR A 114 3.21 -1.95 1.29
C THR A 114 2.93 -3.00 0.23
N GLU A 115 1.69 -3.37 0.02
CA GLU A 115 1.29 -4.36 -0.98
C GLU A 115 -0.10 -4.06 -1.51
N ILE A 116 -0.37 -4.43 -2.76
CA ILE A 116 -1.69 -4.29 -3.38
C ILE A 116 -2.22 -5.65 -3.83
N HIS A 117 -3.45 -5.95 -3.43
CA HIS A 117 -4.09 -7.25 -3.65
C HIS A 117 -5.08 -7.22 -4.81
N SER A 118 -5.85 -6.13 -4.93
CA SER A 118 -6.81 -6.01 -6.02
C SER A 118 -7.26 -4.59 -6.28
N PHE A 119 -7.70 -4.37 -7.51
CA PHE A 119 -8.48 -3.22 -7.93
C PHE A 119 -9.93 -3.65 -8.16
N GLU A 120 -10.87 -2.85 -7.67
CA GLU A 120 -12.31 -3.15 -7.70
C GLU A 120 -13.12 -1.98 -8.25
N ASN A 121 -14.19 -2.31 -8.97
CA ASN A 121 -15.22 -1.37 -9.43
C ASN A 121 -16.57 -1.71 -8.76
N PHE A 122 -17.28 -0.68 -8.31
CA PHE A 122 -18.54 -0.76 -7.58
C PHE A 122 -19.71 -1.27 -8.43
N LEU A 123 -19.79 -0.82 -9.70
CA LEU A 123 -20.94 -1.05 -10.57
C LEU A 123 -21.00 -2.48 -11.11
N ASN A 124 -19.85 -3.12 -11.34
CA ASN A 124 -19.80 -4.40 -12.04
C ASN A 124 -19.30 -5.58 -11.20
N ASN A 125 -18.98 -5.40 -9.91
CA ASN A 125 -18.33 -6.42 -9.07
C ASN A 125 -17.05 -7.00 -9.71
N ASN A 126 -16.45 -6.30 -10.66
CA ASN A 126 -15.23 -6.72 -11.34
C ASN A 126 -14.08 -6.61 -10.33
N LYS A 127 -13.49 -7.75 -9.97
CA LYS A 127 -12.34 -7.84 -9.06
C LYS A 127 -11.18 -8.45 -9.82
N LEU A 128 -10.12 -7.67 -10.02
CA LEU A 128 -8.87 -8.21 -10.52
C LEU A 128 -7.95 -8.45 -9.33
N LYS A 129 -7.78 -9.73 -8.97
CA LYS A 129 -6.88 -10.15 -7.90
C LYS A 129 -5.47 -10.35 -8.44
N PHE A 130 -4.50 -9.77 -7.76
CA PHE A 130 -3.09 -9.96 -8.01
C PHE A 130 -2.56 -11.06 -7.08
N LYS A 131 -1.51 -11.76 -7.52
CA LYS A 131 -0.83 -12.74 -6.67
C LYS A 131 0.24 -12.01 -5.87
N PRO A 132 0.39 -12.31 -4.56
CA PRO A 132 1.54 -11.86 -3.79
C PRO A 132 2.84 -12.34 -4.42
N ILE A 133 3.92 -11.58 -4.22
CA ILE A 133 5.29 -11.94 -4.62
C ILE A 133 5.82 -13.07 -3.73
#